data_AF-A0A9E5F652-F1
#
_entry.id   AF-A0A9E5F652-F1
#
_cell.length_a   1.000
_cell.length_b   1.000
_cell.length_c   1.000
_cell.angle_alpha   90.00
_cell.angle_beta   90.00
_cell.angle_gamma   90.00
#
_symmetry.space_group_name_H-M   'P 1'
#
loop_
_entity.id
_entity.type
_entity.pdbx_description
1 polymer ?
#
loop_
_entity_poly.entity_id
_entity_poly.type
_entity_poly.pdbx_seq_one_letter_code
_entity_poly.pdbx_strand_id
1 'polypeptide(L)' 'MPIPTELIGSIPRPNYLLEAAQNFRAGKTTQEKLDESYNQAVRETIEQLEATGSPVLSDGEQT' A
#
# COMPACT_ATOMS: atom_id res chain seq x y z
N MET A 1 14.79 -26.31 -7.24
CA MET A 1 13.72 -25.28 -7.27
C MET A 1 13.51 -24.80 -5.83
N PRO A 2 13.56 -23.48 -5.56
CA PRO A 2 13.20 -22.97 -4.24
C PRO A 2 11.71 -23.24 -3.94
N ILE A 3 11.36 -23.33 -2.66
CA ILE A 3 9.96 -23.46 -2.23
C ILE A 3 9.30 -22.08 -2.43
N PRO A 4 8.17 -21.96 -3.15
CA PRO A 4 7.47 -20.68 -3.32
C PRO A 4 7.00 -20.13 -1.97
N THR A 5 7.13 -18.81 -1.79
CA THR A 5 6.69 -18.08 -0.59
C THR A 5 5.77 -16.95 -0.97
N GLU A 6 4.78 -16.64 -0.14
CA GLU A 6 3.85 -15.54 -0.35
C GLU A 6 3.66 -14.78 0.98
N LEU A 7 3.39 -13.49 0.88
CA LEU A 7 3.00 -12.64 2.02
C LEU A 7 1.52 -12.79 2.31
N ILE A 8 1.14 -12.77 3.59
CA ILE A 8 -0.27 -12.86 3.99
C ILE A 8 -0.76 -11.49 4.44
N GLY A 9 -1.74 -10.96 3.70
CA GLY A 9 -2.55 -9.81 4.08
C GLY A 9 -1.80 -8.47 4.10
N SER A 10 -2.16 -7.63 5.07
CA SER A 10 -1.67 -6.26 5.19
C SER A 10 -0.17 -6.16 5.45
N ILE A 11 0.43 -5.08 4.92
CA ILE A 11 1.74 -4.61 5.32
C ILE A 11 1.62 -3.26 6.05
N PRO A 12 2.69 -2.77 6.71
CA PRO A 12 2.66 -1.46 7.35
C PRO A 12 2.29 -0.36 6.35
N ARG A 13 1.25 0.42 6.69
CA ARG A 13 0.86 1.60 5.90
C ARG A 13 1.89 2.71 6.10
N PRO A 14 2.34 3.39 5.04
CA PRO A 14 3.27 4.49 5.17
C PRO A 14 2.63 5.69 5.88
N ASN A 15 3.46 6.51 6.55
CA ASN A 15 2.98 7.65 7.33
C ASN A 15 2.11 8.61 6.52
N TYR A 16 2.48 8.88 5.26
CA TYR A 16 1.69 9.76 4.40
C TYR A 16 0.27 9.24 4.18
N LEU A 17 0.09 7.92 4.10
CA LEU A 17 -1.22 7.33 3.88
C LEU A 17 -2.08 7.39 5.15
N LEU A 18 -1.46 7.13 6.30
CA LEU A 18 -2.12 7.30 7.60
C LEU A 18 -2.58 8.75 7.81
N GLU A 19 -1.74 9.71 7.47
CA GLU A 19 -2.06 11.15 7.52
C GLU A 19 -3.17 11.52 6.54
N ALA A 20 -3.14 11.03 5.30
CA ALA A 20 -4.20 11.26 4.31
C ALA A 20 -5.55 10.73 4.80
N ALA A 21 -5.59 9.50 5.33
CA ALA A 21 -6.80 8.90 5.90
C ALA A 21 -7.33 9.68 7.11
N GLN A 22 -6.44 10.15 7.99
CA GLN A 22 -6.82 10.99 9.13
C GLN A 22 -7.39 12.34 8.68
N ASN A 23 -6.74 13.00 7.70
CA ASN A 23 -7.20 14.27 7.15
C ASN A 23 -8.56 14.12 6.46
N PHE A 24 -8.81 13.02 5.76
CA PHE A 24 -10.09 12.75 5.12
C PHE A 24 -11.21 12.58 6.15
N ARG A 25 -10.98 11.76 7.19
CA ARG A 25 -11.93 11.61 8.31
C ARG A 25 -12.22 12.92 9.03
N ALA A 26 -11.24 13.83 9.08
CA ALA A 26 -11.38 15.16 9.65
C ALA A 26 -12.00 16.19 8.69
N GLY A 27 -12.37 15.82 7.45
CA GLY A 27 -12.93 16.73 6.44
C GLY A 27 -11.93 17.75 5.89
N LYS A 28 -10.61 17.50 6.04
CA LYS A 28 -9.53 18.41 5.64
C LYS A 28 -8.99 18.16 4.24
N THR A 29 -9.38 17.05 3.61
CA THR A 29 -8.99 16.70 2.24
C THR A 29 -10.18 16.07 1.50
N THR A 30 -10.06 15.93 0.19
CA THR A 30 -11.10 15.34 -0.65
C THR A 30 -10.89 13.83 -0.81
N GLN A 31 -11.93 13.13 -1.30
CA GLN A 31 -11.84 11.70 -1.60
C GLN A 31 -10.76 11.43 -2.66
N GLU A 32 -10.67 12.29 -3.67
CA GLU A 32 -9.71 12.14 -4.78
C GLU A 32 -8.26 12.15 -4.27
N LYS A 33 -7.94 13.03 -3.31
CA LYS A 33 -6.60 13.09 -2.70
C LYS A 33 -6.30 11.87 -1.81
N LEU A 34 -7.32 11.31 -1.17
CA LEU A 34 -7.16 10.05 -0.42
C LEU A 34 -6.90 8.89 -1.39
N ASP A 35 -7.65 8.82 -2.49
CA ASP A 35 -7.49 7.79 -3.52
C ASP A 35 -6.13 7.89 -4.22
N GLU A 36 -5.62 9.10 -4.47
CA GLU A 36 -4.26 9.32 -4.95
C GLU A 36 -3.21 8.74 -3.99
N SER A 37 -3.41 8.92 -2.67
CA SER A 37 -2.51 8.38 -1.64
C SER A 37 -2.56 6.85 -1.59
N TYR A 38 -3.75 6.25 -1.73
CA TYR A 38 -3.90 4.80 -1.83
C TYR A 38 -3.20 4.24 -3.08
N ASN A 39 -3.43 4.85 -4.24
CA ASN A 39 -2.79 4.45 -5.49
C ASN A 39 -1.26 4.54 -5.42
N GLN A 40 -0.73 5.58 -4.77
CA GLN A 40 0.69 5.71 -4.52
C GLN A 40 1.22 4.56 -3.64
N ALA A 41 0.55 4.27 -2.52
CA ALA A 41 0.98 3.22 -1.59
C ALA A 41 0.93 1.82 -2.21
N VAL A 42 -0.08 1.52 -3.04
CA VAL A 42 -0.15 0.26 -3.79
C VAL A 42 1.01 0.16 -4.79
N ARG A 43 1.30 1.22 -5.55
CA ARG A 43 2.41 1.22 -6.51
C ARG A 43 3.75 0.99 -5.81
N GLU A 44 4.03 1.73 -4.74
CA GLU A 44 5.26 1.59 -3.97
C GLU A 44 5.39 0.18 -3.36
N THR A 45 4.26 -0.40 -2.90
CA THR A 45 4.22 -1.78 -2.40
C THR A 45 4.63 -2.77 -3.47
N ILE A 46 4.03 -2.68 -4.67
CA ILE A 46 4.35 -3.57 -5.80
C ILE A 46 5.83 -3.45 -6.18
N GLU A 47 6.34 -2.23 -6.36
CA GLU A 47 7.74 -1.99 -6.73
C GLU A 47 8.72 -2.56 -5.69
N GLN A 48 8.42 -2.42 -4.40
CA GLN A 48 9.25 -2.97 -3.33
C GLN A 48 9.20 -4.50 -3.27
N LEU A 49 8.01 -5.11 -3.46
CA LEU A 49 7.87 -6.56 -3.50
C LEU A 49 8.60 -7.18 -4.69
N GLU A 50 8.53 -6.55 -5.87
CA GLU A 50 9.30 -6.95 -7.04
C GLU A 50 10.81 -6.93 -6.77
N ALA A 51 11.30 -5.87 -6.11
CA ALA A 51 12.71 -5.75 -5.75
C ALA A 51 13.20 -6.84 -4.78
N THR A 52 12.30 -7.45 -3.99
CA THR A 52 12.65 -8.59 -3.12
C THR A 52 12.79 -9.92 -3.88
N GLY A 53 12.30 -10.00 -5.11
CA GLY A 53 12.15 -11.27 -5.84
C GLY A 53 10.99 -12.13 -5.33
N SER A 54 9.99 -11.52 -4.68
CA SER A 54 8.79 -12.22 -4.24
C SER A 54 8.11 -12.90 -5.44
N PRO A 55 7.78 -14.21 -5.36
CA PRO A 55 7.17 -14.90 -6.48
C PRO A 55 5.68 -14.57 -6.65
N VAL A 56 5.06 -13.94 -5.65
CA VAL A 56 3.67 -13.45 -5.68
C VAL A 56 3.64 -12.01 -5.16
N LEU A 57 2.91 -11.14 -5.86
CA LEU A 57 2.76 -9.73 -5.51
C LEU A 57 1.33 -9.48 -5.01
N SER A 58 1.18 -8.65 -3.99
CA SER A 58 -0.11 -8.18 -3.47
C SER A 58 -0.10 -6.66 -3.33
N ASP A 59 -1.28 -6.08 -3.15
CA ASP A 59 -1.46 -4.64 -2.88
C ASP A 59 -1.14 -4.27 -1.42
N GLY A 60 -0.79 -5.25 -0.58
CA GLY A 60 -0.48 -5.07 0.84
C GLY A 60 -1.63 -4.51 1.67
N GLU A 61 -2.88 -4.63 1.21
CA GLU A 61 -4.08 -4.02 1.80
C GLU A 61 -3.91 -2.51 2.05
N GLN A 62 -3.25 -1.81 1.12
CA GLN A 62 -3.03 -0.38 1.27
C GLN A 62 -4.31 0.44 1.09
N THR A 63 -5.36 -0.09 0.44
CA THR A 63 -6.65 0.59 0.16
C THR A 63 -7.61 0.65 1.35
#